data_AF-A0A938LM56-F1
#
_entry.id   AF-A0A938LM56-F1
#
_cell.length_a   1.000
_cell.length_b   1.000
_cell.length_c   1.000
_cell.angle_alpha   90.00
_cell.angle_beta   90.00
_cell.angle_gamma   90.00
#
_symmetry.space_group_name_H-M   'P 1'
#
loop_
_entity.id
_entity.type
_entity.pdbx_description
1 polymer ?
#
loop_
_entity_poly.entity_id
_entity_poly.type
_entity_poly.pdbx_seq_one_letter_code
_entity_poly.pdbx_strand_id
1 'polypeptide(L)'
;MIPMRTYIAKMNMAIFLTVAMVPSASAAASKIAVRPEQPVKLFPLENVRLLESPFSEAVKANRQYLLTHDPDRFLAPFRREAGLKPKAQPYGNWENGGLDGHAAGHYLSALSLMMASGANPDGKFRRRLDYMIDELADIQKVNGNGYLGGIPKSEEYSKGVADGRVELMQRRWAPWYDLHKVFAGLRDAYPLAGTRDLDCTEEACYTTAVR
;
A
#
# COMPACT_ATOMS: atom_id res chain seq x y z
N MET A 1 107.34 19.19 -47.94
CA MET A 1 106.33 20.15 -47.42
C MET A 1 105.34 19.40 -46.55
N ILE A 2 105.20 19.85 -45.30
CA ILE A 2 104.05 19.74 -44.37
C ILE A 2 103.71 18.33 -43.80
N PRO A 3 103.81 18.11 -42.47
CA PRO A 3 103.32 16.92 -41.80
C PRO A 3 101.86 17.08 -41.35
N MET A 4 101.11 15.97 -41.34
CA MET A 4 99.71 15.92 -40.95
C MET A 4 99.58 15.28 -39.56
N ARG A 5 99.00 16.03 -38.61
CA ARG A 5 98.72 15.57 -37.23
C ARG A 5 97.41 14.80 -37.18
N THR A 6 97.42 13.66 -36.49
CA THR A 6 96.23 12.94 -36.02
C THR A 6 95.90 13.37 -34.59
N TYR A 7 94.61 13.55 -34.29
CA TYR A 7 94.09 13.64 -32.92
C TYR A 7 92.75 12.91 -32.85
N ILE A 8 92.69 11.94 -31.93
CA ILE A 8 91.48 11.22 -31.50
C ILE A 8 90.85 12.04 -30.35
N ALA A 9 89.54 12.27 -30.38
CA ALA A 9 88.81 12.83 -29.25
C ALA A 9 87.47 12.11 -29.02
N LYS A 10 87.47 11.36 -27.91
CA LYS A 10 86.41 11.08 -26.92
C LYS A 10 84.94 11.15 -27.37
N MET A 11 84.35 9.95 -27.35
CA MET A 11 82.92 9.64 -27.43
C MET A 11 82.24 9.95 -26.09
N ASN A 12 81.25 10.86 -26.08
CA ASN A 12 80.35 11.08 -24.95
C ASN A 12 78.93 10.65 -25.32
N MET A 13 78.42 9.71 -24.53
CA MET A 13 77.14 9.04 -24.65
C MET A 13 76.02 9.92 -24.10
N ALA A 14 75.06 10.31 -24.94
CA ALA A 14 73.79 10.88 -24.52
C ALA A 14 72.65 10.02 -25.07
N ILE A 15 72.14 9.12 -24.23
CA ILE A 15 70.97 8.30 -24.51
C ILE A 15 69.73 9.17 -24.25
N PHE A 16 69.06 9.63 -25.31
CA PHE A 16 67.74 10.23 -25.21
C PHE A 16 66.70 9.10 -25.15
N LEU A 17 66.15 8.86 -23.97
CA LEU A 17 65.01 7.95 -23.77
C LEU A 17 63.73 8.70 -24.17
N THR A 18 63.26 8.54 -25.40
CA THR A 18 61.95 9.04 -25.82
C THR A 18 60.86 8.08 -25.32
N VAL A 19 60.21 8.44 -24.22
CA VAL A 19 58.99 7.76 -23.78
C VAL A 19 57.86 8.17 -24.74
N ALA A 20 57.50 7.29 -25.66
CA ALA A 20 56.29 7.46 -26.46
C ALA A 20 55.07 7.24 -25.54
N MET A 21 54.42 8.33 -25.11
CA MET A 21 53.09 8.26 -24.52
C MET A 21 52.11 7.79 -25.60
N VAL A 22 51.77 6.50 -25.58
CA VAL A 22 50.61 5.99 -26.32
C VAL A 22 49.37 6.49 -25.57
N PRO A 23 48.47 7.27 -26.18
CA PRO A 23 47.22 7.60 -25.56
C PRO A 23 46.38 6.32 -25.52
N SER A 24 46.24 5.72 -24.34
CA SER A 24 45.17 4.73 -24.12
C SER A 24 43.85 5.49 -24.16
N ALA A 25 43.24 5.54 -25.35
CA ALA A 25 41.84 5.87 -25.49
C ALA A 25 41.04 4.74 -24.81
N SER A 26 40.77 4.90 -23.51
CA SER A 26 39.71 4.13 -22.87
C SER A 26 38.42 4.54 -23.54
N ALA A 27 37.97 3.75 -24.52
CA ALA A 27 36.61 3.84 -25.00
C ALA A 27 35.73 3.49 -23.81
N ALA A 28 35.26 4.52 -23.09
CA ALA A 28 34.16 4.37 -22.16
C ALA A 28 33.00 3.85 -22.99
N ALA A 29 32.76 2.53 -22.92
CA ALA A 29 31.57 1.94 -23.48
C ALA A 29 30.39 2.69 -22.85
N SER A 30 29.77 3.56 -23.64
CA SER A 30 28.52 4.19 -23.26
C SER A 30 27.57 3.06 -22.93
N LYS A 31 27.29 2.86 -21.64
CA LYS A 31 26.21 1.98 -21.22
C LYS A 31 24.95 2.66 -21.72
N ILE A 32 24.51 2.31 -22.93
CA ILE A 32 23.19 2.65 -23.41
C ILE A 32 22.24 2.02 -22.40
N ALA A 33 21.76 2.82 -21.46
CA ALA A 33 20.68 2.43 -20.58
C ALA A 33 19.45 2.29 -21.49
N VAL A 34 19.21 1.07 -21.96
CA VAL A 34 17.99 0.74 -22.70
C VAL A 34 16.84 0.96 -21.72
N ARG A 35 16.20 2.13 -21.84
CA ARG A 35 14.92 2.36 -21.17
C ARG A 35 13.86 1.67 -22.02
N PRO A 36 13.11 0.71 -21.48
CA PRO A 36 12.01 0.13 -22.23
C PRO A 36 11.05 1.25 -22.64
N GLU A 37 10.64 1.26 -23.92
CA GLU A 37 9.72 2.27 -24.47
C GLU A 37 8.34 2.25 -23.79
N GLN A 38 7.99 1.12 -23.17
CA GLN A 38 6.74 0.93 -22.47
C GLN A 38 6.98 0.59 -21.00
N PRO A 39 6.25 1.22 -20.06
CA PRO A 39 6.32 0.84 -18.66
C PRO A 39 5.78 -0.58 -18.46
N VAL A 40 6.45 -1.35 -17.59
CA VAL A 40 5.98 -2.69 -17.20
C VAL A 40 4.63 -2.56 -16.49
N LYS A 41 3.68 -3.42 -16.87
CA LYS A 41 2.37 -3.52 -16.22
C LYS A 41 2.30 -4.81 -15.39
N LEU A 42 1.71 -4.73 -14.21
CA LEU A 42 1.39 -5.91 -13.40
C LEU A 42 0.21 -6.66 -14.03
N PHE A 43 0.16 -7.98 -13.83
CA PHE A 43 -1.01 -8.77 -14.19
C PHE A 43 -2.12 -8.55 -13.15
N PRO A 44 -3.38 -8.36 -13.59
CA PRO A 44 -4.53 -8.44 -12.71
C PRO A 44 -4.57 -9.80 -12.00
N LEU A 45 -4.99 -9.81 -10.73
CA LEU A 45 -4.98 -11.02 -9.91
C LEU A 45 -5.89 -12.13 -10.50
N GLU A 46 -6.97 -11.74 -11.17
CA GLU A 46 -7.89 -12.63 -11.90
C GLU A 46 -7.23 -13.37 -13.07
N ASN A 47 -6.12 -12.82 -13.60
CA ASN A 47 -5.37 -13.41 -14.71
C ASN A 47 -4.23 -14.31 -14.23
N VAL A 48 -4.06 -14.50 -12.91
CA VAL A 48 -2.99 -15.31 -12.33
C VAL A 48 -3.58 -16.42 -11.47
N ARG A 49 -3.54 -17.66 -11.97
CA ARG A 49 -4.00 -18.84 -11.22
C ARG A 49 -2.83 -19.62 -10.63
N LEU A 50 -2.77 -19.66 -9.30
CA LEU A 50 -1.87 -20.57 -8.59
C LEU A 50 -2.29 -22.02 -8.85
N LEU A 51 -1.31 -22.82 -9.29
CA LEU A 51 -1.41 -24.28 -9.30
C LEU A 51 -1.07 -24.83 -7.91
N GLU A 52 -1.20 -26.14 -7.75
CA GLU A 52 -0.83 -26.84 -6.51
C GLU A 52 0.61 -26.50 -6.11
N SER A 53 0.75 -25.81 -4.98
CA SER A 53 2.00 -25.25 -4.47
C SER A 53 1.85 -24.80 -3.02
N PRO A 54 2.96 -24.52 -2.30
CA PRO A 54 2.89 -23.90 -0.97
C PRO A 54 2.08 -22.59 -0.95
N PHE A 55 2.05 -21.84 -2.07
CA PHE A 55 1.26 -20.61 -2.19
C PHE A 55 -0.23 -20.88 -2.30
N SER A 56 -0.65 -21.92 -3.04
CA SER A 56 -2.07 -22.30 -3.08
C SER A 56 -2.55 -22.81 -1.71
N GLU A 57 -1.70 -23.51 -0.96
CA GLU A 57 -2.01 -23.92 0.42
C GLU A 57 -2.13 -22.72 1.36
N ALA A 58 -1.27 -21.71 1.23
CA ALA A 58 -1.39 -20.47 1.99
C ALA A 58 -2.69 -19.73 1.69
N VAL A 59 -3.13 -19.68 0.43
CA VAL A 59 -4.44 -19.10 0.06
C VAL A 59 -5.60 -19.90 0.68
N LYS A 60 -5.55 -21.24 0.67
CA LYS A 60 -6.56 -22.09 1.32
C LYS A 60 -6.61 -21.86 2.83
N ALA A 61 -5.45 -21.79 3.49
CA ALA A 61 -5.35 -21.52 4.93
C ALA A 61 -5.88 -20.12 5.27
N ASN A 62 -5.49 -19.09 4.51
CA ASN A 62 -6.00 -17.74 4.69
C ASN A 62 -7.52 -17.69 4.47
N ARG A 63 -8.03 -18.44 3.49
CA ARG A 63 -9.47 -18.55 3.26
C ARG A 63 -10.20 -19.07 4.49
N GLN A 64 -9.69 -20.15 5.09
CA GLN A 64 -10.27 -20.73 6.28
C GLN A 64 -10.24 -19.72 7.45
N TYR A 65 -9.12 -19.03 7.63
CA TYR A 65 -8.96 -18.01 8.66
C TYR A 65 -9.93 -16.84 8.49
N LEU A 66 -10.03 -16.25 7.30
CA LEU A 66 -10.96 -15.15 7.03
C LEU A 66 -12.43 -15.54 7.27
N LEU A 67 -12.77 -16.83 7.09
CA LEU A 67 -14.11 -17.35 7.37
C LEU A 67 -14.40 -17.62 8.85
N THR A 68 -13.40 -17.64 9.74
CA THR A 68 -13.66 -17.75 11.19
C THR A 68 -14.12 -16.42 11.79
N HIS A 69 -13.89 -15.31 11.10
CA HIS A 69 -14.22 -13.99 11.61
C HIS A 69 -15.73 -13.71 11.54
N ASP A 70 -16.21 -12.96 12.52
CA ASP A 70 -17.58 -12.47 12.62
C ASP A 70 -17.61 -10.99 12.16
N PRO A 71 -18.28 -10.68 11.03
CA PRO A 71 -18.43 -9.32 10.53
C PRO A 71 -18.99 -8.33 11.55
N ASP A 72 -19.95 -8.75 12.39
CA ASP A 72 -20.60 -7.84 13.36
C ASP A 72 -19.64 -7.33 14.43
N ARG A 73 -18.59 -8.10 14.73
CA ARG A 73 -17.55 -7.70 15.67
C ARG A 73 -16.61 -6.66 15.08
N PHE A 74 -16.34 -6.73 13.77
CA PHE A 74 -15.61 -5.69 13.04
C PHE A 74 -16.43 -4.40 12.89
N LEU A 75 -17.75 -4.52 12.75
CA LEU A 75 -18.65 -3.37 12.61
C LEU A 75 -18.99 -2.70 13.94
N ALA A 76 -18.72 -3.35 15.08
CA ALA A 76 -19.07 -2.85 16.40
C ALA A 76 -18.52 -1.44 16.71
N PRO A 77 -17.24 -1.11 16.43
CA PRO A 77 -16.71 0.25 16.62
C PRO A 77 -17.44 1.30 15.77
N PHE A 78 -17.71 1.00 14.50
CA PHE A 78 -18.40 1.92 13.58
C PHE A 78 -19.82 2.22 14.06
N ARG A 79 -20.55 1.20 14.50
CA ARG A 79 -21.89 1.38 15.08
C ARG A 79 -21.84 2.26 16.33
N ARG A 80 -20.89 1.98 17.23
CA ARG A 80 -20.68 2.76 18.47
C ARG A 80 -20.44 4.24 18.16
N GLU A 81 -19.55 4.54 17.22
CA GLU A 81 -19.19 5.92 16.86
C GLU A 81 -20.32 6.67 16.14
N ALA A 82 -21.21 5.97 15.44
CA ALA A 82 -22.43 6.55 14.86
C ALA A 82 -23.63 6.60 15.85
N GLY A 83 -23.41 6.31 17.13
CA GLY A 83 -24.47 6.30 18.15
C GLY A 83 -25.45 5.12 18.05
N LEU A 84 -25.14 4.11 17.23
CA LEU A 84 -25.93 2.89 17.08
C LEU A 84 -25.50 1.82 18.10
N LYS A 85 -26.46 0.99 18.54
CA LYS A 85 -26.14 -0.18 19.36
C LYS A 85 -25.32 -1.20 18.53
N PRO A 86 -24.14 -1.66 19.01
CA PRO A 86 -23.41 -2.75 18.37
C PRO A 86 -24.23 -4.05 18.33
N LYS A 87 -24.12 -4.81 17.23
CA LYS A 87 -24.78 -6.11 17.06
C LYS A 87 -24.02 -7.26 17.75
N ALA A 88 -22.72 -7.09 17.91
CA ALA A 88 -21.84 -7.99 18.65
C ALA A 88 -20.83 -7.19 19.49
N GLN A 89 -20.16 -7.86 20.42
CA GLN A 89 -19.03 -7.27 21.13
C GLN A 89 -17.84 -7.10 20.17
N PRO A 90 -17.11 -5.97 20.21
CA PRO A 90 -15.95 -5.79 19.36
C PRO A 90 -14.92 -6.90 19.58
N TYR A 91 -14.01 -7.05 18.63
CA TYR A 91 -12.81 -7.83 18.90
C TYR A 91 -12.00 -7.21 20.05
N GLY A 92 -11.27 -8.05 20.79
CA GLY A 92 -10.38 -7.58 21.84
C GLY A 92 -9.05 -7.05 21.27
N ASN A 93 -8.03 -6.96 22.13
CA ASN A 93 -6.69 -6.55 21.73
C ASN A 93 -6.70 -5.12 21.15
N TRP A 94 -6.21 -4.89 19.94
CA TRP A 94 -6.14 -3.54 19.38
C TRP A 94 -7.52 -2.97 18.99
N GLU A 95 -8.49 -3.85 18.71
CA GLU A 95 -9.87 -3.48 18.34
C GLU A 95 -10.72 -2.99 19.53
N ASN A 96 -10.21 -3.07 20.77
CA ASN A 96 -10.77 -2.40 21.93
C ASN A 96 -9.71 -1.65 22.77
N GLY A 97 -8.53 -1.46 22.17
CA GLY A 97 -7.35 -0.86 22.79
C GLY A 97 -6.98 0.50 22.21
N GLY A 98 -7.80 1.05 21.30
CA GLY A 98 -7.61 2.39 20.72
C GLY A 98 -7.30 2.40 19.22
N LEU A 99 -7.22 1.24 18.56
CA LEU A 99 -7.09 1.11 17.10
C LEU A 99 -8.39 0.56 16.46
N ASP A 100 -9.50 0.69 17.17
CA ASP A 100 -10.81 0.14 16.86
C ASP A 100 -11.27 0.47 15.42
N GLY A 101 -11.51 -0.55 14.60
CA GLY A 101 -11.99 -0.40 13.21
C GLY A 101 -10.93 -0.66 12.14
N HIS A 102 -9.64 -0.65 12.49
CA HIS A 102 -8.55 -0.84 11.52
C HIS A 102 -8.61 -2.21 10.84
N ALA A 103 -9.00 -3.24 11.60
CA ALA A 103 -9.09 -4.60 11.09
C ALA A 103 -10.26 -4.78 10.13
N ALA A 104 -11.35 -4.01 10.31
CA ALA A 104 -12.48 -4.02 9.37
C ALA A 104 -12.04 -3.56 7.97
N GLY A 105 -11.22 -2.50 7.91
CA GLY A 105 -10.63 -2.03 6.66
C GLY A 105 -9.75 -3.08 5.97
N HIS A 106 -8.85 -3.71 6.73
CA HIS A 106 -8.05 -4.84 6.23
C HIS A 106 -8.92 -6.02 5.79
N TYR A 107 -10.01 -6.28 6.50
CA TYR A 107 -10.93 -7.38 6.17
C TYR A 107 -11.61 -7.16 4.83
N LEU A 108 -12.08 -5.94 4.54
CA LEU A 108 -12.63 -5.57 3.24
C LEU A 108 -11.63 -5.81 2.09
N SER A 109 -10.38 -5.35 2.24
CA SER A 109 -9.31 -5.61 1.27
C SER A 109 -9.05 -7.11 1.11
N ALA A 110 -8.95 -7.85 2.22
CA ALA A 110 -8.69 -9.27 2.19
C ALA A 110 -9.79 -10.06 1.46
N LEU A 111 -11.06 -9.78 1.75
CA LEU A 111 -12.19 -10.38 1.04
C LEU A 111 -12.13 -10.08 -0.46
N SER A 112 -11.82 -8.83 -0.82
CA SER A 112 -11.76 -8.37 -2.21
C SER A 112 -10.65 -9.05 -3.00
N LEU A 113 -9.43 -9.08 -2.45
CA LEU A 113 -8.28 -9.73 -3.08
C LEU A 113 -8.46 -11.26 -3.15
N MET A 114 -9.06 -11.88 -2.13
CA MET A 114 -9.37 -13.32 -2.17
C MET A 114 -10.39 -13.64 -3.26
N MET A 115 -11.37 -12.78 -3.50
CA MET A 115 -12.29 -12.94 -4.63
C MET A 115 -11.60 -12.75 -5.98
N ALA A 116 -10.79 -11.70 -6.13
CA ALA A 116 -10.05 -11.42 -7.37
C ALA A 116 -9.05 -12.54 -7.72
N SER A 117 -8.46 -13.22 -6.74
CA SER A 117 -7.63 -14.41 -6.97
C SER A 117 -8.42 -15.68 -7.28
N GLY A 118 -9.74 -15.63 -7.38
CA GLY A 118 -10.60 -16.80 -7.58
C GLY A 118 -10.70 -17.73 -6.36
N ALA A 119 -10.36 -17.28 -5.16
CA ALA A 119 -10.46 -18.06 -3.93
C ALA A 119 -11.84 -17.97 -3.24
N ASN A 120 -12.91 -17.76 -4.03
CA ASN A 120 -14.29 -17.66 -3.56
C ASN A 120 -15.28 -18.52 -4.38
N PRO A 121 -15.04 -19.84 -4.54
CA PRO A 121 -15.89 -20.68 -5.40
C PRO A 121 -17.34 -20.85 -4.89
N ASP A 122 -17.59 -20.64 -3.59
CA ASP A 122 -18.90 -20.83 -2.94
C ASP A 122 -19.62 -19.50 -2.60
N GLY A 123 -19.09 -18.38 -3.07
CA GLY A 123 -19.67 -17.06 -2.87
C GLY A 123 -19.67 -16.57 -1.41
N LYS A 124 -19.01 -17.25 -0.46
CA LYS A 124 -19.03 -16.84 0.95
C LYS A 124 -18.39 -15.47 1.18
N PHE A 125 -17.29 -15.17 0.51
CA PHE A 125 -16.65 -13.85 0.63
C PHE A 125 -17.49 -12.75 -0.01
N ARG A 126 -18.21 -13.07 -1.09
CA ARG A 126 -19.15 -12.14 -1.70
C ARG A 126 -20.22 -11.72 -0.70
N ARG A 127 -20.89 -12.70 -0.07
CA ARG A 127 -21.94 -12.43 0.93
C ARG A 127 -21.43 -11.63 2.12
N ARG A 128 -20.21 -11.89 2.59
CA ARG A 128 -19.60 -11.13 3.70
C ARG A 128 -19.20 -9.72 3.29
N LEU A 129 -18.63 -9.53 2.11
CA LEU A 129 -18.27 -8.21 1.61
C LEU A 129 -19.54 -7.37 1.47
N ASP A 130 -20.57 -7.93 0.84
CA ASP A 130 -21.86 -7.29 0.65
C ASP A 130 -22.47 -6.87 1.98
N TYR A 131 -22.51 -7.79 2.96
CA TYR A 131 -23.00 -7.48 4.30
C TYR A 131 -22.22 -6.33 4.96
N MET A 132 -20.88 -6.37 4.91
CA MET A 132 -20.06 -5.30 5.48
C MET A 132 -20.32 -3.95 4.80
N ILE A 133 -20.44 -3.94 3.48
CA ILE A 133 -20.69 -2.72 2.69
C ILE A 133 -22.07 -2.14 3.00
N ASP A 134 -23.10 -2.99 3.02
CA ASP A 134 -24.48 -2.57 3.30
C ASP A 134 -24.58 -2.01 4.74
N GLU A 135 -23.95 -2.67 5.73
CA GLU A 135 -23.91 -2.18 7.11
C GLU A 135 -23.14 -0.87 7.26
N LEU A 136 -21.99 -0.74 6.59
CA LEU A 136 -21.21 0.49 6.62
C LEU A 136 -21.97 1.65 5.96
N ALA A 137 -22.71 1.40 4.88
CA ALA A 137 -23.58 2.39 4.24
C ALA A 137 -24.68 2.87 5.20
N ASP A 138 -25.36 1.95 5.87
CA ASP A 138 -26.39 2.28 6.87
C ASP A 138 -25.82 3.07 8.05
N ILE A 139 -24.63 2.70 8.53
CA ILE A 139 -23.93 3.42 9.60
C ILE A 139 -23.57 4.84 9.16
N GLN A 140 -22.98 5.00 7.97
CA GLN A 140 -22.59 6.31 7.42
C GLN A 140 -23.82 7.21 7.25
N LYS A 141 -24.93 6.65 6.76
CA LYS A 141 -26.21 7.35 6.59
C LYS A 141 -26.78 7.82 7.93
N VAL A 142 -26.73 7.00 8.97
CA VAL A 142 -27.19 7.39 10.32
C VAL A 142 -26.29 8.48 10.90
N ASN A 143 -24.97 8.38 10.68
CA ASN A 143 -24.02 9.38 11.19
C ASN A 143 -24.23 10.75 10.52
N GLY A 144 -24.61 10.79 9.24
CA GLY A 144 -25.11 11.98 8.55
C GLY A 144 -24.08 13.08 8.24
N ASN A 145 -22.84 12.94 8.71
CA ASN A 145 -21.69 13.80 8.39
C ASN A 145 -20.72 13.11 7.40
N GLY A 146 -21.06 11.89 6.97
CA GLY A 146 -20.28 11.04 6.10
C GLY A 146 -19.02 10.42 6.72
N TYR A 147 -18.68 10.74 7.98
CA TYR A 147 -17.61 10.05 8.69
C TYR A 147 -17.93 8.56 8.85
N LEU A 148 -16.93 7.72 8.58
CA LEU A 148 -17.02 6.28 8.73
C LEU A 148 -15.71 5.73 9.31
N GLY A 149 -15.71 5.50 10.62
CA GLY A 149 -14.54 5.01 11.35
C GLY A 149 -14.89 4.52 12.75
N GLY A 150 -13.98 3.77 13.36
CA GLY A 150 -14.15 3.23 14.71
C GLY A 150 -13.34 3.96 15.79
N ILE A 151 -12.66 5.07 15.46
CA ILE A 151 -11.79 5.78 16.41
C ILE A 151 -12.60 6.19 17.65
N PRO A 152 -12.20 5.82 18.88
CA PRO A 152 -12.94 6.17 20.08
C PRO A 152 -13.15 7.68 20.24
N LYS A 153 -14.42 8.08 20.43
CA LYS A 153 -14.85 9.48 20.48
C LYS A 153 -14.49 10.24 19.20
N SER A 154 -14.80 9.63 18.07
CA SER A 154 -14.53 10.12 16.73
C SER A 154 -15.10 11.53 16.49
N GLU A 155 -16.30 11.82 16.98
CA GLU A 155 -16.91 13.15 16.82
C GLU A 155 -16.09 14.26 17.50
N GLU A 156 -15.68 14.05 18.76
CA GLU A 156 -14.82 14.98 19.51
C GLU A 156 -13.46 15.16 18.80
N TYR A 157 -12.90 14.05 18.32
CA TYR A 157 -11.63 14.01 17.62
C TYR A 157 -11.68 14.78 16.30
N SER A 158 -12.61 14.41 15.40
CA SER A 158 -12.73 14.98 14.05
C SER A 158 -13.07 16.46 14.09
N LYS A 159 -14.06 16.87 14.90
CA LYS A 159 -14.40 18.30 15.11
C LYS A 159 -13.20 19.07 15.66
N GLY A 160 -12.53 18.50 16.67
CA GLY A 160 -11.38 19.15 17.25
C GLY A 160 -10.23 19.36 16.28
N VAL A 161 -9.91 18.36 15.46
CA VAL A 161 -8.88 18.48 14.41
C VAL A 161 -9.29 19.52 13.36
N ALA A 162 -10.57 19.52 12.93
CA ALA A 162 -11.10 20.52 12.01
C ALA A 162 -11.02 21.95 12.55
N ASP A 163 -11.23 22.13 13.87
CA ASP A 163 -11.07 23.41 14.58
C ASP A 163 -9.60 23.81 14.82
N GLY A 164 -8.64 23.07 14.26
CA GLY A 164 -7.21 23.36 14.35
C GLY A 164 -6.50 22.79 15.58
N ARG A 165 -7.18 21.97 16.40
CA ARG A 165 -6.57 21.27 17.56
C ARG A 165 -5.79 20.04 17.12
N VAL A 166 -4.73 20.27 16.35
CA VAL A 166 -3.86 19.25 15.74
C VAL A 166 -3.19 18.33 16.75
N GLU A 167 -3.04 18.77 18.01
CA GLU A 167 -2.50 17.95 19.10
C GLU A 167 -3.38 16.73 19.42
N LEU A 168 -4.68 16.77 19.09
CA LEU A 168 -5.58 15.62 19.25
C LEU A 168 -5.14 14.41 18.40
N MET A 169 -4.42 14.63 17.31
CA MET A 169 -3.83 13.56 16.49
C MET A 169 -2.83 12.69 17.27
N GLN A 170 -2.17 13.26 18.28
CA GLN A 170 -1.22 12.54 19.14
C GLN A 170 -1.89 11.88 20.34
N ARG A 171 -3.15 12.24 20.64
CA ARG A 171 -3.94 11.71 21.76
C ARG A 171 -4.82 10.53 21.40
N ARG A 172 -4.72 10.05 20.16
CA ARG A 172 -5.37 8.84 19.65
C ARG A 172 -4.30 7.96 19.02
N TRP A 173 -4.49 6.64 19.09
CA TRP A 173 -3.52 5.72 18.52
C TRP A 173 -3.68 5.68 17.01
N ALA A 174 -2.73 6.30 16.30
CA ALA A 174 -2.61 6.27 14.85
C ALA A 174 -3.96 6.45 14.07
N PRO A 175 -4.75 7.51 14.36
CA PRO A 175 -6.11 7.68 13.81
C PRO A 175 -6.13 7.74 12.28
N TRP A 176 -5.14 8.38 11.66
CA TRP A 176 -5.02 8.42 10.20
C TRP A 176 -4.66 7.06 9.58
N TYR A 177 -3.88 6.24 10.29
CA TYR A 177 -3.59 4.88 9.85
C TYR A 177 -4.87 4.05 9.82
N ASP A 178 -5.71 4.21 10.84
CA ASP A 178 -6.98 3.49 11.01
C ASP A 178 -7.95 3.86 9.89
N LEU A 179 -8.24 5.16 9.72
CA LEU A 179 -9.06 5.68 8.62
C LEU A 179 -8.53 5.23 7.26
N HIS A 180 -7.21 5.29 7.02
CA HIS A 180 -6.61 4.79 5.79
C HIS A 180 -6.99 3.33 5.49
N LYS A 181 -7.09 2.45 6.51
CA LYS A 181 -7.45 1.04 6.26
C LYS A 181 -8.88 0.93 5.78
N VAL A 182 -9.79 1.73 6.34
CA VAL A 182 -11.18 1.80 5.87
C VAL A 182 -11.21 2.27 4.41
N PHE A 183 -10.50 3.35 4.08
CA PHE A 183 -10.39 3.85 2.70
C PHE A 183 -9.84 2.80 1.73
N ALA A 184 -8.73 2.14 2.10
CA ALA A 184 -8.13 1.11 1.26
C ALA A 184 -9.07 -0.09 1.07
N GLY A 185 -9.75 -0.51 2.12
CA GLY A 185 -10.75 -1.58 2.09
C GLY A 185 -11.92 -1.28 1.16
N LEU A 186 -12.49 -0.08 1.26
CA LEU A 186 -13.60 0.37 0.40
C LEU A 186 -13.15 0.51 -1.06
N ARG A 187 -11.95 1.07 -1.29
CA ARG A 187 -11.36 1.15 -2.64
C ARG A 187 -11.19 -0.24 -3.26
N ASP A 188 -10.65 -1.20 -2.51
CA ASP A 188 -10.44 -2.56 -3.03
C ASP A 188 -11.77 -3.30 -3.26
N ALA A 189 -12.81 -2.98 -2.48
CA ALA A 189 -14.16 -3.50 -2.65
C ALA A 189 -14.91 -2.90 -3.85
N TYR A 190 -14.57 -1.68 -4.27
CA TYR A 190 -15.30 -0.92 -5.28
C TYR A 190 -15.54 -1.68 -6.61
N PRO A 191 -14.52 -2.31 -7.24
CA PRO A 191 -14.73 -3.07 -8.48
C PRO A 191 -15.66 -4.26 -8.31
N LEU A 192 -15.81 -4.75 -7.08
CA LEU A 192 -16.63 -5.90 -6.73
C LEU A 192 -18.02 -5.48 -6.26
N ALA A 193 -18.19 -4.34 -5.61
CA ALA A 193 -19.44 -3.94 -4.98
C ALA A 193 -20.62 -3.82 -5.97
N GLY A 194 -20.36 -3.58 -7.27
CA GLY A 194 -21.42 -3.23 -8.23
C GLY A 194 -21.93 -1.81 -7.98
N THR A 195 -23.03 -1.41 -8.63
CA THR A 195 -23.63 -0.05 -8.55
C THR A 195 -24.31 0.26 -7.21
N ARG A 196 -23.72 -0.17 -6.09
CA ARG A 196 -24.22 0.21 -4.76
C ARG A 196 -23.77 1.63 -4.45
N ASP A 197 -24.73 2.48 -4.09
CA ASP A 197 -24.52 3.84 -3.61
C ASP A 197 -23.85 3.81 -2.23
N LEU A 198 -22.57 3.46 -2.18
CA LEU A 198 -21.69 4.07 -1.20
C LEU A 198 -21.29 5.41 -1.78
N ASP A 199 -21.59 6.50 -1.07
CA ASP A 199 -21.11 7.86 -1.37
C ASP A 199 -19.61 7.98 -1.05
N CYS A 200 -18.85 6.95 -1.43
CA CYS A 200 -17.42 6.75 -1.25
C CYS A 200 -16.76 6.44 -2.61
N THR A 201 -17.39 6.88 -3.70
CA THR A 201 -16.77 6.95 -5.03
C THR A 201 -15.77 8.11 -5.01
N GLU A 202 -14.48 7.76 -4.93
CA GLU A 202 -13.22 8.54 -5.12
C GLU A 202 -13.08 9.99 -4.60
N GLU A 203 -14.12 10.81 -4.51
CA GLU A 203 -14.09 12.21 -4.08
C GLU A 203 -14.84 12.42 -2.74
N ALA A 204 -15.93 11.68 -2.54
CA ALA A 204 -16.80 11.80 -1.37
C ALA A 204 -16.22 11.10 -0.11
N CYS A 205 -15.41 10.05 -0.30
CA CYS A 205 -14.70 9.39 0.80
C CYS A 205 -13.56 10.31 1.35
N TYR A 206 -12.83 11.04 0.49
CA TYR A 206 -11.75 11.95 0.95
C TYR A 206 -12.26 13.21 1.67
N THR A 207 -13.49 13.64 1.39
CA THR A 207 -14.08 14.85 1.99
C THR A 207 -14.79 14.61 3.32
N THR A 208 -14.96 13.36 3.74
CA THR A 208 -15.78 12.99 4.92
C THR A 208 -14.99 12.66 6.18
N ALA A 209 -13.67 12.52 6.12
CA ALA A 209 -12.83 12.35 7.30
C ALA A 209 -12.55 13.66 8.07
N VAL A 210 -12.82 14.82 7.46
CA VAL A 210 -12.39 16.15 7.99
C VAL A 210 -13.44 17.25 7.78
N ARG A 211 -14.72 16.90 7.58
CA ARG A 211 -15.82 17.89 7.56
C ARG A 211 -16.52 17.99 8.90
#